data_AF-A0A3M7LZY1-F1
#
_entry.id   AF-A0A3M7LZY1-F1
#
_cell.length_a   1.000
_cell.length_b   1.000
_cell.length_c   1.000
_cell.angle_alpha   90.00
_cell.angle_beta   90.00
_cell.angle_gamma   90.00
#
_symmetry.space_group_name_H-M   'P 1'
#
loop_
_entity.id
_entity.type
_entity.pdbx_description
1 polymer ?
#
loop_
_entity_poly.entity_id
_entity_poly.type
_entity_poly.pdbx_seq_one_letter_code
_entity_poly.pdbx_strand_id
1 'polypeptide(L)'
;MVSKQTANKRKRTSNTLAQNKRRRITRLAYTNASEAHRAHGPASETFWAARRILKDNGSRYLVEWEGIDPGTGRPYKPTWEPHDFATPALEAE
;
A
#
# COMPACT_ATOMS: atom_id res chain seq x y z
N MET A 1 -25.88 67.95 -16.06
CA MET A 1 -25.00 66.85 -15.60
C MET A 1 -25.79 65.92 -14.69
N VAL A 2 -25.82 64.64 -15.07
CA VAL A 2 -26.05 63.39 -14.31
C VAL A 2 -27.17 63.31 -13.26
N SER A 3 -28.16 62.46 -13.52
CA SER A 3 -28.95 61.63 -12.57
C SER A 3 -29.93 60.77 -13.41
N LYS A 4 -30.14 59.47 -13.24
CA LYS A 4 -30.20 58.63 -12.04
C LYS A 4 -29.78 57.19 -12.34
N GLN A 5 -29.05 56.61 -11.39
CA GLN A 5 -28.78 55.18 -11.30
C GLN A 5 -30.05 54.47 -10.82
N THR A 6 -30.55 53.47 -11.55
CA THR A 6 -31.60 52.57 -11.06
C THR A 6 -31.02 51.17 -10.88
N ALA A 7 -30.86 50.78 -9.61
CA ALA A 7 -30.36 49.47 -9.23
C ALA A 7 -31.42 48.40 -9.51
N ASN A 8 -31.21 47.60 -10.55
CA ASN A 8 -32.09 46.50 -10.90
C ASN A 8 -31.77 45.30 -9.99
N LYS A 9 -32.42 45.21 -8.83
CA LYS A 9 -32.31 44.08 -7.88
C LYS A 9 -32.94 42.82 -8.49
N ARG A 10 -32.17 42.07 -9.28
CA ARG A 10 -32.55 40.70 -9.65
C ARG A 10 -32.46 39.82 -8.39
N LYS A 11 -33.62 39.39 -7.89
CA LYS A 11 -33.71 38.35 -6.86
C LYS A 11 -33.23 37.04 -7.48
N ARG A 12 -32.03 36.60 -7.09
CA ARG A 12 -31.53 35.27 -7.41
C ARG A 12 -32.38 34.28 -6.60
N THR A 13 -33.36 33.66 -7.24
CA THR A 13 -34.11 32.54 -6.64
C THR A 13 -33.14 31.38 -6.51
N SER A 14 -32.63 31.14 -5.30
CA SER A 14 -31.85 29.95 -4.99
C SER A 14 -32.77 28.75 -5.08
N ASN A 15 -32.71 28.03 -6.20
CA ASN A 15 -33.37 26.73 -6.34
C ASN A 15 -32.54 25.68 -5.58
N THR A 16 -32.53 25.79 -4.25
CA THR A 16 -31.85 24.83 -3.39
C THR A 16 -32.84 23.71 -3.13
N LEU A 17 -32.72 22.61 -3.89
CA LEU A 17 -33.45 21.38 -3.62
C LEU A 17 -33.21 20.96 -2.17
N ALA A 18 -34.25 21.07 -1.35
CA ALA A 18 -34.28 20.57 0.01
C ALA A 18 -34.17 19.03 -0.03
N GLN A 19 -32.95 18.50 -0.08
CA GLN A 19 -32.73 17.08 0.13
C GLN A 19 -32.86 16.79 1.62
N ASN A 20 -34.09 16.48 2.03
CA ASN A 20 -34.41 15.90 3.33
C ASN A 20 -33.73 14.53 3.43
N LYS A 21 -32.43 14.50 3.79
CA LYS A 21 -31.67 13.28 4.05
C LYS A 21 -31.94 12.77 5.46
N ARG A 22 -33.20 12.48 5.78
CA ARG A 22 -33.49 11.41 6.75
C ARG A 22 -33.24 10.09 6.05
N ARG A 23 -31.95 9.78 5.84
CA ARG A 23 -31.53 8.44 5.44
C ARG A 23 -31.84 7.51 6.60
N ARG A 24 -32.98 6.82 6.48
CA ARG A 24 -33.31 5.63 7.24
C ARG A 24 -32.11 4.69 7.11
N ILE A 25 -31.39 4.50 8.22
CA ILE A 25 -30.28 3.54 8.29
C ILE A 25 -30.92 2.16 8.23
N THR A 26 -31.15 1.67 7.02
CA THR A 26 -31.25 0.22 6.79
C THR A 26 -29.87 -0.32 7.13
N ARG A 27 -29.79 -1.03 8.26
CA ARG A 27 -28.66 -1.87 8.67
C ARG A 27 -28.26 -2.68 7.44
N LEU A 28 -27.22 -2.25 6.74
CA LEU A 28 -26.67 -3.02 5.64
C LEU A 28 -26.13 -4.28 6.30
N ALA A 29 -26.77 -5.41 5.99
CA ALA A 29 -26.26 -6.71 6.37
C ALA A 29 -24.78 -6.76 5.97
N TYR A 30 -23.95 -7.05 6.95
CA TYR A 30 -22.53 -7.29 6.78
C TYR A 30 -22.39 -8.54 5.91
N THR A 31 -22.44 -8.37 4.60
CA THR A 31 -22.13 -9.43 3.65
C THR A 31 -20.63 -9.42 3.49
N ASN A 32 -19.99 -10.46 4.01
CA ASN A 32 -18.60 -10.86 3.81
C ASN A 32 -18.31 -11.13 2.32
N ALA A 33 -18.40 -10.10 1.48
CA ALA A 33 -18.25 -10.20 0.03
C ALA A 33 -16.98 -9.46 -0.47
N SER A 34 -16.04 -9.17 0.43
CA SER A 34 -14.73 -8.58 0.10
C SER A 34 -13.55 -9.46 0.50
N GLU A 35 -13.77 -10.74 0.83
CA GLU A 35 -12.68 -11.67 1.13
C GLU A 35 -12.29 -12.46 -0.13
N ALA A 36 -11.92 -11.72 -1.17
CA ALA A 36 -11.36 -12.25 -2.41
C ALA A 36 -9.84 -12.00 -2.50
N HIS A 37 -9.16 -11.94 -1.35
CA HIS A 37 -7.72 -12.16 -1.29
C HIS A 37 -7.52 -13.52 -0.62
N ARG A 38 -7.20 -14.48 -1.48
CA ARG A 38 -6.95 -15.88 -1.17
C ARG A 38 -6.27 -16.04 0.19
N ALA A 39 -6.75 -17.03 0.94
CA ALA A 39 -6.04 -17.65 2.04
C ALA A 39 -4.58 -17.91 1.64
N HIS A 40 -3.71 -16.93 1.90
CA HIS A 40 -2.35 -17.23 2.29
C HIS A 40 -2.55 -17.88 3.66
N GLY A 41 -2.55 -19.23 3.70
CA GLY A 41 -2.30 -19.95 4.95
C GLY A 41 -1.06 -19.37 5.62
N PRO A 42 -0.84 -19.57 6.94
CA PRO A 42 0.27 -18.95 7.66
C PRO A 42 1.52 -19.10 6.79
N ALA A 43 2.00 -17.97 6.26
CA ALA A 43 3.07 -18.00 5.27
C ALA A 43 4.21 -18.69 5.98
N SER A 44 4.51 -19.93 5.59
CA SER A 44 5.62 -20.67 6.16
C SER A 44 6.84 -19.83 5.85
N GLU A 45 7.37 -19.14 6.86
CA GLU A 45 8.54 -18.27 6.79
C GLU A 45 9.70 -19.15 6.30
N THR A 46 9.86 -19.18 4.97
CA THR A 46 10.83 -20.04 4.31
C THR A 46 12.09 -19.23 4.19
N PHE A 47 13.04 -19.51 5.08
CA PHE A 47 14.35 -18.87 5.05
C PHE A 47 15.23 -19.55 4.00
N TRP A 48 15.97 -18.74 3.26
CA TRP A 48 16.95 -19.19 2.27
C TRP A 48 18.34 -18.98 2.84
N ALA A 49 19.25 -19.93 2.60
CA ALA A 49 20.62 -19.84 3.07
C ALA A 49 21.32 -18.65 2.41
N ALA A 50 21.77 -17.70 3.23
CA ALA A 50 22.56 -16.57 2.80
C ALA A 50 24.00 -16.76 3.25
N ARG A 51 24.94 -16.40 2.39
CA ARG A 51 26.37 -16.51 2.64
C ARG A 51 26.89 -15.36 3.50
N ARG A 52 26.51 -14.12 3.16
CA ARG A 52 26.86 -12.89 3.92
C ARG A 52 26.17 -11.65 3.36
N ILE A 53 26.18 -10.56 4.13
CA ILE A 53 25.79 -9.22 3.67
C ILE A 53 27.01 -8.54 3.02
N LEU A 54 26.87 -8.11 1.77
CA LEU A 54 27.94 -7.41 1.05
C LEU A 54 27.92 -5.90 1.30
N LYS A 55 26.73 -5.31 1.41
CA LYS A 55 26.53 -3.87 1.56
C LYS A 55 25.27 -3.57 2.35
N ASP A 56 25.32 -2.47 3.09
CA ASP A 56 24.17 -1.85 3.73
C ASP A 56 23.92 -0.47 3.11
N ASN A 57 22.65 -0.18 2.81
CA ASN A 57 22.20 1.14 2.34
C ASN A 57 21.28 1.82 3.37
N GLY A 58 21.34 1.40 4.64
CA GLY A 58 20.56 1.91 5.77
C GLY A 58 19.09 1.50 5.79
N SER A 59 18.58 0.92 4.70
CA SER A 59 17.20 0.40 4.59
C SER A 59 17.12 -1.02 4.06
N ARG A 60 18.20 -1.51 3.46
CA ARG A 60 18.28 -2.80 2.79
C ARG A 60 19.69 -3.34 2.88
N TYR A 61 19.78 -4.65 2.90
CA TYR A 61 21.04 -5.39 2.80
C TYR A 61 21.17 -6.00 1.42
N LEU A 62 22.36 -5.85 0.82
CA LEU A 62 22.73 -6.61 -0.36
C LEU A 62 23.22 -7.97 0.11
N VAL A 63 22.36 -8.97 0.02
CA VAL A 63 22.63 -10.33 0.50
C VAL A 63 23.26 -11.15 -0.61
N GLU A 64 24.43 -11.74 -0.35
CA GLU A 64 25.02 -12.80 -1.17
C GLU A 64 24.39 -14.13 -0.74
N TRP A 65 23.67 -14.78 -1.66
CA TRP A 65 22.97 -16.04 -1.38
C TRP A 65 23.91 -17.25 -1.50
N GLU A 66 23.67 -18.27 -0.67
CA GLU A 66 24.37 -19.54 -0.76
C GLU A 66 23.64 -20.50 -1.72
N GLY A 67 24.40 -21.34 -2.41
CA GLY A 67 23.88 -22.35 -3.33
C GLY A 67 24.05 -22.01 -4.80
N ILE A 68 23.67 -22.99 -5.63
CA ILE A 68 23.78 -22.92 -7.09
C ILE A 68 22.37 -23.02 -7.66
N ASP A 69 22.02 -22.08 -8.52
CA ASP A 69 20.76 -22.11 -9.26
C ASP A 69 20.74 -23.36 -10.17
N PRO A 70 19.80 -24.31 -9.98
CA PRO A 70 19.74 -25.54 -10.76
C PRO A 70 19.44 -25.28 -12.24
N GLY A 71 18.86 -24.13 -12.59
CA GLY A 71 18.57 -23.77 -13.98
C GLY A 71 19.81 -23.25 -14.72
N THR A 72 20.64 -22.44 -14.06
CA THR A 72 21.81 -21.81 -14.69
C THR A 72 23.13 -22.47 -14.35
N GLY A 73 23.18 -23.33 -13.34
CA GLY A 73 24.40 -23.94 -12.82
C GLY A 73 25.36 -22.92 -12.20
N ARG A 74 24.88 -21.72 -11.87
CA ARG A 74 25.70 -20.61 -11.35
C ARG A 74 25.25 -20.24 -9.94
N PRO A 75 26.14 -19.64 -9.13
CA PRO A 75 25.75 -19.07 -7.86
C PRO A 75 24.62 -18.05 -8.03
N TYR A 76 23.72 -18.00 -7.05
CA TYR A 76 22.67 -16.99 -7.02
C TYR A 76 23.27 -15.58 -7.01
N LYS A 77 22.67 -14.68 -7.79
CA LYS A 77 23.11 -13.28 -7.82
C LYS A 77 22.73 -12.60 -6.50
N PRO A 78 23.60 -11.74 -5.94
CA PRO A 78 23.24 -10.96 -4.77
C PRO A 78 22.04 -10.05 -5.04
N THR A 79 21.10 -9.97 -4.10
CA THR A 79 19.89 -9.13 -4.19
C THR A 79 19.75 -8.22 -2.98
N TRP A 80 19.04 -7.10 -3.16
CA TRP A 80 18.77 -6.14 -2.10
C TRP A 80 17.49 -6.52 -1.36
N GLU A 81 17.63 -7.07 -0.16
CA GLU A 81 16.52 -7.45 0.70
C GLU A 81 16.28 -6.41 1.82
N PRO A 82 15.03 -6.21 2.27
CA PRO A 82 14.72 -5.40 3.44
C PRO A 82 15.39 -5.93 4.71
N HIS A 83 15.72 -5.03 5.64
CA HIS A 83 16.29 -5.41 6.95
C HIS A 83 15.40 -6.40 7.71
N ASP A 84 14.08 -6.24 7.65
CA ASP A 84 13.12 -7.12 8.32
C ASP A 84 13.20 -8.59 7.88
N PHE A 85 13.79 -8.87 6.71
CA PHE A 85 13.92 -10.23 6.17
C PHE A 85 15.32 -10.83 6.36
N ALA A 86 16.28 -10.03 6.84
CA ALA A 86 17.60 -10.54 7.20
C ALA A 86 17.56 -11.10 8.63
N THR A 87 18.12 -12.29 8.81
CA THR A 87 18.28 -12.85 10.15
C THR A 87 19.43 -12.15 10.87
N PRO A 88 19.29 -11.78 12.16
CA PRO A 88 20.36 -11.11 12.92
C PRO A 88 21.68 -11.91 12.98
N ALA A 89 21.61 -13.24 12.82
CA ALA A 89 22.78 -14.10 12.72
C ALA A 89 23.70 -13.74 11.53
N LEU A 90 23.14 -13.17 10.47
CA LEU A 90 23.87 -12.73 9.28
C LEU A 90 24.52 -11.34 9.45
N GLU A 91 24.00 -10.52 10.36
CA GLU A 91 24.55 -9.20 10.69
C GLU A 91 25.74 -9.26 11.64
N ALA A 92 25.84 -10.34 12.42
CA ALA A 92 26.84 -10.50 13.47
C ALA A 92 28.18 -11.11 13.00
N GLU A 93 28.32 -11.43 11.70
CA GLU A 93 29.58 -11.93 11.09
C GLU A 93 30.48 -10.79 10.62
#